data_AF-A0A8T5AVI6-F1
#
_entry.id   AF-A0A8T5AVI6-F1
#
_cell.length_a   1.000
_cell.length_b   1.000
_cell.length_c   1.000
_cell.angle_alpha   90.00
_cell.angle_beta   90.00
_cell.angle_gamma   90.00
#
_symmetry.space_group_name_H-M   'P 1'
#
loop_
_entity.id
_entity.type
_entity.pdbx_description
1 polymer ?
#
loop_
_entity_poly.entity_id
_entity_poly.type
_entity_poly.pdbx_seq_one_letter_code
_entity_poly.pdbx_strand_id
1 'polypeptide(L)'
;MEEERKVEQPEIEKKREREHHDEDIEELREVLKTVREEVPGLLKDIVGPLKELMGTSLTEEQARERARAIATFYKELVSAGMKEDVAIELVKNQFISPAELLRNVLGQAGKIRKEEEKVLEK
;
A
#
# COMPACT_ATOMS: atom_id res chain seq x y z
N MET A 1 53.78 -2.78 -4.19
CA MET A 1 53.53 -1.46 -3.57
C MET A 1 52.58 -0.57 -4.38
N GLU A 2 52.37 -0.78 -5.69
CA GLU A 2 51.36 -0.01 -6.45
C GLU A 2 49.94 -0.60 -6.42
N GLU A 3 49.78 -1.90 -6.15
CA GLU A 3 48.45 -2.54 -6.11
C GLU A 3 47.64 -2.17 -4.86
N GLU A 4 48.27 -2.05 -3.69
CA GLU A 4 47.59 -1.71 -2.43
C GLU A 4 46.97 -0.30 -2.45
N ARG A 5 47.63 0.66 -3.11
CA ARG A 5 47.14 2.05 -3.22
C ARG A 5 45.96 2.22 -4.18
N LYS A 6 45.72 1.26 -5.08
CA LYS A 6 44.65 1.31 -6.08
C LYS A 6 43.33 0.73 -5.57
N VAL A 7 43.38 -0.09 -4.51
CA VAL A 7 42.22 -0.72 -3.86
C VAL A 7 41.66 0.13 -2.72
N GLU A 8 42.51 0.88 -1.99
CA GLU A 8 42.05 1.77 -0.91
C GLU A 8 41.20 2.95 -1.42
N GLN A 9 41.59 3.56 -2.56
CA GLN A 9 40.88 4.72 -3.12
C GLN A 9 39.38 4.47 -3.42
N PRO A 10 38.99 3.38 -4.12
CA PRO A 10 37.57 3.11 -4.41
C PRO A 10 36.76 2.67 -3.17
N GLU A 11 37.37 2.12 -2.12
CA GLU A 11 36.66 1.82 -0.87
C GLU A 11 36.36 3.07 -0.05
N ILE A 12 37.29 4.04 -0.02
CA ILE A 12 37.11 5.31 0.69
C ILE A 12 36.02 6.15 0.00
N GLU A 13 35.95 6.11 -1.35
CA GLU A 13 34.94 6.82 -2.13
C GLU A 13 33.54 6.23 -1.92
N LYS A 14 33.40 4.89 -1.99
CA LYS A 14 32.13 4.20 -1.68
C LYS A 14 31.66 4.42 -0.25
N LYS A 15 32.58 4.51 0.71
CA LYS A 15 32.23 4.80 2.10
C LYS A 15 31.68 6.23 2.24
N ARG A 16 32.30 7.20 1.57
CA ARG A 16 31.82 8.59 1.53
C ARG A 16 30.47 8.75 0.82
N GLU A 17 30.23 8.01 -0.25
CA GLU A 17 28.92 8.01 -0.93
C GLU A 17 27.81 7.44 -0.04
N ARG A 18 28.10 6.39 0.73
CA ARG A 18 27.15 5.82 1.70
C ARG A 18 26.89 6.78 2.86
N GLU A 19 27.94 7.40 3.40
CA GLU A 19 27.81 8.43 4.44
C GLU A 19 26.96 9.61 3.95
N HIS A 20 27.18 10.09 2.71
CA HIS A 20 26.35 11.12 2.09
C HIS A 20 24.89 10.70 1.92
N HIS A 21 24.65 9.47 1.45
CA HIS A 21 23.29 8.96 1.26
C HIS A 21 22.55 8.76 2.60
N ASP A 22 23.26 8.36 3.65
CA ASP A 22 22.69 8.24 5.00
C ASP A 22 22.40 9.64 5.59
N GLU A 23 23.26 10.64 5.32
CA GLU A 23 23.02 12.05 5.67
C GLU A 23 21.78 12.62 4.96
N ASP A 24 21.62 12.38 3.66
CA ASP A 24 20.45 12.81 2.88
C ASP A 24 19.14 12.21 3.42
N ILE A 25 19.17 10.95 3.85
CA ILE A 25 18.02 10.26 4.44
C ILE A 25 17.67 10.86 5.81
N GLU A 26 18.66 11.15 6.65
CA GLU A 26 18.41 11.76 7.96
C GLU A 26 17.93 13.21 7.84
N GLU A 27 18.44 13.99 6.88
CA GLU A 27 17.93 15.33 6.58
C GLU A 27 16.46 15.27 6.12
N LEU A 28 16.13 14.38 5.19
CA LEU A 28 14.74 14.18 4.75
C LEU A 28 13.84 13.74 5.93
N ARG A 29 14.35 12.89 6.82
CA ARG A 29 13.61 12.45 8.00
C ARG A 29 13.35 13.59 8.98
N GLU A 30 14.31 14.49 9.19
CA GLU A 30 14.13 15.69 9.99
C GLU A 30 13.07 16.61 9.36
N VAL A 31 13.13 16.85 8.05
CA VAL A 31 12.12 17.64 7.33
C VAL A 31 10.73 17.02 7.50
N LEU A 32 10.59 15.71 7.29
CA LEU A 32 9.30 15.01 7.44
C LEU A 32 8.80 15.03 8.89
N LYS A 33 9.71 14.98 9.87
CA LYS A 33 9.40 15.11 11.29
C LYS A 33 8.87 16.51 11.60
N THR A 34 9.53 17.56 11.12
CA THR A 34 9.09 18.95 11.27
C THR A 34 7.74 19.18 10.59
N VAL A 35 7.53 18.67 9.37
CA VAL A 35 6.23 18.77 8.68
C VAL A 35 5.11 18.07 9.47
N ARG A 36 5.41 16.92 10.08
CA ARG A 36 4.48 16.20 10.97
C ARG A 36 4.14 16.97 12.24
N GLU A 37 5.14 17.62 12.85
CA GLU A 37 4.98 18.37 14.10
C GLU A 37 4.25 19.71 13.88
N GLU A 38 4.60 20.42 12.81
CA GLU A 38 4.08 21.75 12.48
C GLU A 38 2.76 21.73 11.71
N VAL A 39 2.45 20.62 11.03
CA VAL A 39 1.18 20.47 10.31
C VAL A 39 0.38 19.24 10.80
N PRO A 40 -0.18 19.30 12.03
CA PRO A 40 -1.13 18.29 12.51
C PRO A 40 -2.34 18.12 11.60
N GLY A 41 -2.68 19.17 10.83
CA GLY A 41 -3.72 19.16 9.79
C GLY A 41 -3.43 18.15 8.68
N LEU A 42 -2.23 18.17 8.09
CA LEU A 42 -1.84 17.29 6.98
C LEU A 42 -1.89 15.81 7.35
N LEU A 43 -1.44 15.45 8.55
CA LEU A 43 -1.58 14.08 9.03
C LEU A 43 -3.04 13.68 9.21
N LYS A 44 -3.90 14.56 9.70
CA LYS A 44 -5.35 14.28 9.74
C LYS A 44 -5.95 14.18 8.34
N ASP A 45 -5.48 15.01 7.41
CA ASP A 45 -5.94 15.06 6.01
C ASP A 45 -5.43 13.87 5.18
N ILE A 46 -4.39 13.16 5.63
CA ILE A 46 -3.90 11.91 5.01
C ILE A 46 -4.48 10.68 5.74
N VAL A 47 -4.46 10.68 7.08
CA VAL A 47 -4.93 9.57 7.91
C VAL A 47 -6.46 9.46 7.88
N GLY A 48 -7.20 10.56 7.72
CA GLY A 48 -8.65 10.56 7.55
C GLY A 48 -9.09 9.79 6.30
N PRO A 49 -8.65 10.21 5.10
CA PRO A 49 -8.89 9.47 3.87
C PRO A 49 -8.33 8.05 3.91
N LEU A 50 -7.15 7.83 4.51
CA LEU A 50 -6.65 6.47 4.72
C LEU A 50 -7.56 5.64 5.62
N LYS A 51 -8.16 6.20 6.68
CA LYS A 51 -9.12 5.48 7.56
C LYS A 51 -10.43 5.15 6.85
N GLU A 52 -10.91 6.06 6.02
CA GLU A 52 -12.06 5.85 5.15
C GLU A 52 -11.76 4.75 4.12
N LEU A 53 -10.58 4.79 3.49
CA LEU A 53 -10.11 3.75 2.58
C LEU A 53 -9.90 2.40 3.30
N MET A 54 -9.39 2.42 4.54
CA MET A 54 -9.23 1.24 5.41
C MET A 54 -10.58 0.64 5.84
N GLY A 55 -11.72 1.23 5.47
CA GLY A 55 -13.05 0.72 5.79
C GLY A 55 -13.36 0.69 7.29
N THR A 56 -12.52 1.34 8.10
CA THR A 56 -12.67 1.38 9.56
C THR A 56 -13.83 2.28 10.02
N SER A 57 -14.40 3.05 9.08
CA SER A 57 -15.57 3.91 9.30
C SER A 57 -16.88 3.32 8.78
N LEU A 58 -16.93 2.03 8.40
CA LEU A 58 -18.21 1.41 8.05
C LEU A 58 -19.09 1.39 9.29
N THR A 59 -20.13 2.22 9.31
CA THR A 59 -21.07 2.22 10.44
C THR A 59 -21.82 0.88 10.46
N GLU A 60 -22.30 0.48 11.64
CA GLU A 60 -23.08 -0.75 11.78
C GLU A 60 -24.32 -0.75 10.88
N GLU A 61 -24.90 0.44 10.63
CA GLU A 61 -26.01 0.65 9.71
C GLU A 61 -25.62 0.41 8.25
N GLN A 62 -24.53 1.02 7.78
CA GLN A 62 -24.02 0.82 6.42
C GLN A 62 -23.64 -0.64 6.16
N ALA A 63 -23.05 -1.31 7.16
CA ALA A 63 -22.74 -2.74 7.08
C ALA A 63 -24.01 -3.58 6.92
N ARG A 64 -25.06 -3.28 7.71
CA ARG A 64 -26.35 -3.97 7.62
C ARG A 64 -27.04 -3.73 6.28
N GLU A 65 -27.06 -2.51 5.78
CA GLU A 65 -27.65 -2.17 4.48
C GLU A 65 -26.93 -2.91 3.35
N ARG A 66 -25.59 -2.88 3.35
CA ARG A 66 -24.77 -3.61 2.36
C ARG A 66 -25.03 -5.12 2.41
N ALA A 67 -25.11 -5.71 3.61
CA ALA A 67 -25.43 -7.12 3.76
C ALA A 67 -26.81 -7.48 3.19
N ARG A 68 -27.82 -6.62 3.41
CA ARG A 68 -29.15 -6.79 2.79
C ARG A 68 -29.08 -6.71 1.28
N ALA A 69 -28.37 -5.74 0.72
CA ALA A 69 -28.21 -5.59 -0.73
C ALA A 69 -27.56 -6.83 -1.36
N ILE A 70 -26.48 -7.34 -0.75
CA ILE A 70 -25.81 -8.58 -1.18
C ILE A 70 -26.79 -9.76 -1.18
N ALA A 71 -27.56 -9.91 -0.09
CA ALA A 71 -28.51 -11.00 0.05
C ALA A 71 -29.67 -10.92 -0.96
N THR A 72 -30.20 -9.72 -1.21
CA THR A 72 -31.25 -9.50 -2.22
C THR A 72 -30.73 -9.79 -3.62
N PHE A 73 -29.55 -9.26 -3.97
CA PHE A 73 -28.93 -9.50 -5.27
C PHE A 73 -28.70 -10.99 -5.54
N TYR A 74 -28.15 -11.72 -4.57
CA TYR A 74 -28.00 -13.17 -4.68
C TYR A 74 -29.34 -13.89 -4.92
N LYS A 75 -30.37 -13.54 -4.14
CA LYS A 75 -31.71 -14.15 -4.27
C LYS A 75 -32.33 -13.89 -5.63
N GLU A 76 -32.18 -12.69 -6.17
CA GLU A 76 -32.69 -12.32 -7.49
C GLU A 76 -32.01 -13.12 -8.60
N LEU A 77 -30.68 -13.29 -8.53
CA LEU A 77 -29.93 -14.10 -9.49
C LEU A 77 -30.42 -15.56 -9.50
N VAL A 78 -30.53 -16.18 -8.32
CA VAL A 78 -31.00 -17.58 -8.21
C VAL A 78 -32.46 -17.70 -8.68
N SER A 79 -33.30 -16.73 -8.33
CA SER A 79 -34.72 -16.71 -8.74
C SER A 79 -34.89 -16.50 -10.24
N ALA A 80 -33.96 -15.82 -10.90
CA ALA A 80 -33.88 -15.69 -12.35
C ALA A 80 -33.37 -16.97 -13.06
N GLY A 81 -33.05 -18.02 -12.31
CA GLY A 81 -32.58 -19.30 -12.83
C GLY A 81 -31.06 -19.41 -12.97
N MET A 82 -30.29 -18.48 -12.40
CA MET A 82 -28.83 -18.61 -12.33
C MET A 82 -28.46 -19.75 -11.36
N LYS A 83 -27.49 -20.58 -11.76
CA LYS A 83 -26.95 -21.58 -10.85
C LYS A 83 -26.29 -20.92 -9.63
N GLU A 84 -26.46 -21.53 -8.47
CA GLU A 84 -26.03 -20.96 -7.18
C GLU A 84 -24.51 -20.70 -7.13
N ASP A 85 -23.70 -21.59 -7.70
CA ASP A 85 -22.25 -21.44 -7.79
C ASP A 85 -21.85 -20.19 -8.59
N VAL A 86 -22.47 -19.99 -9.76
CA VAL A 86 -22.26 -18.82 -10.60
C VAL A 86 -22.76 -17.55 -9.92
N ALA A 87 -23.91 -17.61 -9.24
CA ALA A 87 -24.47 -16.47 -8.52
C ALA A 87 -23.57 -16.04 -7.34
N ILE A 88 -23.03 -17.00 -6.58
CA ILE A 88 -22.07 -16.75 -5.50
C ILE A 88 -20.80 -16.11 -6.06
N GLU A 89 -20.29 -16.60 -7.18
CA GLU A 89 -19.10 -16.04 -7.83
C GLU A 89 -19.35 -14.60 -8.29
N LEU A 90 -20.49 -14.33 -8.93
CA LEU A 90 -20.88 -12.98 -9.36
C LEU A 90 -20.97 -12.01 -8.17
N VAL A 91 -21.60 -12.44 -7.08
CA VAL A 91 -21.73 -11.66 -5.85
C VAL A 91 -20.35 -11.34 -5.26
N LYS A 92 -19.45 -12.33 -5.18
CA LYS A 92 -18.08 -12.12 -4.67
C LYS A 92 -17.31 -11.13 -5.54
N ASN A 93 -17.42 -11.27 -6.85
CA ASN A 93 -16.73 -10.40 -7.80
C ASN A 93 -17.26 -8.97 -7.80
N GLN A 94 -18.57 -8.76 -7.56
CA GLN A 94 -19.13 -7.41 -7.52
C GLN A 94 -19.05 -6.71 -6.17
N PHE A 95 -19.02 -7.47 -5.08
CA PHE A 95 -19.02 -6.91 -3.72
C PHE A 95 -17.68 -7.10 -3.01
N ILE A 96 -16.57 -6.94 -3.75
CA ILE A 96 -15.21 -7.02 -3.21
C ILE A 96 -15.11 -6.19 -1.92
N SER A 97 -14.51 -6.79 -0.90
CA SER A 97 -14.27 -6.09 0.36
C SER A 97 -13.29 -4.94 0.12
N PRO A 98 -13.54 -3.73 0.65
CA PRO A 98 -12.56 -2.63 0.62
C PRO A 98 -11.17 -3.07 1.10
N ALA A 99 -11.11 -3.98 2.09
CA ALA A 99 -9.87 -4.56 2.58
C ALA A 99 -9.12 -5.41 1.52
N GLU A 100 -9.85 -6.12 0.66
CA GLU A 100 -9.24 -6.88 -0.44
C GLU A 100 -8.72 -5.97 -1.55
N LEU A 101 -9.46 -4.89 -1.89
CA LEU A 101 -8.97 -3.87 -2.82
C LEU A 101 -7.67 -3.24 -2.31
N LEU A 102 -7.62 -2.88 -1.02
CA LEU A 102 -6.40 -2.38 -0.39
C LEU A 102 -5.27 -3.40 -0.41
N ARG A 103 -5.55 -4.67 -0.08
CA ARG A 103 -4.52 -5.71 -0.12
C ARG A 103 -3.96 -5.89 -1.53
N ASN A 104 -4.79 -5.74 -2.56
CA ASN A 104 -4.35 -5.80 -3.95
C ASN A 104 -3.49 -4.58 -4.33
N VAL A 105 -3.86 -3.37 -3.90
CA VAL A 105 -3.08 -2.14 -4.13
C VAL A 105 -1.75 -2.18 -3.39
N LEU A 106 -1.75 -2.50 -2.10
CA LEU A 106 -0.54 -2.64 -1.28
C LEU A 106 0.35 -3.80 -1.78
N GLY A 107 -0.26 -4.91 -2.20
CA GLY A 107 0.42 -6.06 -2.78
C GLY A 107 1.05 -5.75 -4.14
N GLN A 108 0.45 -4.88 -4.96
CA GLN A 108 1.05 -4.40 -6.19
C GLN A 108 2.20 -3.41 -5.93
N ALA A 109 2.01 -2.44 -5.02
CA ALA A 109 3.07 -1.51 -4.64
C ALA A 109 4.31 -2.22 -4.07
N GLY A 110 4.12 -3.31 -3.31
CA GLY A 110 5.22 -4.15 -2.80
C GLY A 110 5.87 -5.04 -3.86
N LYS A 111 5.18 -5.38 -4.95
CA LYS A 111 5.75 -6.15 -6.07
C LYS A 111 6.60 -5.27 -7.00
N ILE A 112 6.15 -4.04 -7.26
CA ILE A 112 6.89 -3.06 -8.07
C ILE A 112 8.28 -2.79 -7.47
N ARG A 113 8.36 -2.58 -6.14
CA ARG A 113 9.64 -2.39 -5.43
C ARG A 113 10.60 -3.58 -5.56
N LYS A 114 10.08 -4.81 -5.59
CA LYS A 114 10.90 -6.03 -5.73
C LYS A 114 11.38 -6.27 -7.16
N GLU A 115 10.71 -5.73 -8.16
CA GLU A 115 11.18 -5.75 -9.54
C GLU A 115 12.23 -4.67 -9.79
N GLU A 116 12.09 -3.47 -9.22
CA GLU A 116 13.11 -2.41 -9.30
C GLU A 116 14.43 -2.82 -8.62
N GLU A 117 14.37 -3.48 -7.46
CA GLU A 117 15.55 -3.97 -6.73
C GLU A 117 16.31 -5.07 -7.51
N LYS A 118 15.58 -5.92 -8.26
CA LYS A 118 16.17 -6.94 -9.14
C LYS A 118 16.78 -6.40 -10.44
N VAL A 119 16.38 -5.20 -10.86
CA VAL A 119 16.92 -4.54 -12.05
C VAL A 119 18.19 -3.76 -11.70
N LEU A 120 18.32 -3.26 -10.46
CA LEU A 120 19.56 -2.64 -9.98
C LEU A 120 20.68 -3.64 -9.62
N GLU A 121 20.35 -4.92 -9.38
CA GLU A 121 21.33 -5.99 -9.08
C GLU A 121 21.91 -6.70 -10.32
N LYS A 122 21.61 -6.24 -11.54
CA LYS A 122 22.14 -6.80 -12.81
C LYS A 122 23.01 -5.81 -13.56
#